data_AF-A0A6G4A1V8-F1
#
_entry.id   AF-A0A6G4A1V8-F1
#
_cell.length_a   1.000
_cell.length_b   1.000
_cell.length_c   1.000
_cell.angle_alpha   90.00
_cell.angle_beta   90.00
_cell.angle_gamma   90.00
#
_symmetry.space_group_name_H-M   'P 1'
#
loop_
_entity.id
_entity.type
_entity.pdbx_description
1 polymer ?
#
loop_
_entity_poly.entity_id
_entity_poly.type
_entity_poly.pdbx_seq_one_letter_code
_entity_poly.pdbx_strand_id
1 'polypeptide(L)'
;MNTTNIREENRQERFARKKKETRFYVFRVMTTPIYLIPSVIVYFSSFLLWIYDLRGSSYYHLLQPIVELNISILGLFIIVSSANIPFVTSFTRSLLKILLTGWVVILIQFSKLDQLDQSVWIVLSGFAFIYLEVLFDINDCLQKVKEFQFKKVRFFNGSFIKSHSIPITIVAVAVINLILSYFISDLLKSIA
;
A
#
# COMPACT_ATOMS: atom_id res chain seq x y z
N MET A 1 26.15 4.21 -46.97
CA MET A 1 25.68 3.51 -45.76
C MET A 1 24.39 4.20 -45.31
N ASN A 2 23.23 3.54 -45.44
CA ASN A 2 21.90 4.16 -45.45
C ASN A 2 21.40 4.53 -44.03
N THR A 3 21.30 5.84 -43.76
CA THR A 3 20.71 6.41 -42.53
C THR A 3 19.19 6.17 -42.40
N THR A 4 18.52 5.82 -43.50
CA THR A 4 17.10 5.45 -43.54
C THR A 4 16.81 4.10 -42.90
N ASN A 5 17.64 3.08 -43.17
CA ASN A 5 17.48 1.74 -42.55
C ASN A 5 17.64 1.79 -41.02
N ILE A 6 18.58 2.59 -40.52
CA ILE A 6 18.81 2.76 -39.07
C ILE A 6 17.60 3.43 -38.38
N ARG A 7 16.89 4.33 -39.07
CA ARG A 7 15.68 5.00 -38.54
C ARG A 7 14.47 4.07 -38.54
N GLU A 8 14.35 3.18 -39.52
CA GLU A 8 13.27 2.21 -39.61
C GLU A 8 13.42 1.06 -38.60
N GLU A 9 14.63 0.53 -38.42
CA GLU A 9 14.94 -0.45 -37.36
C GLU A 9 14.62 0.11 -35.97
N ASN A 10 15.04 1.35 -35.69
CA ASN A 10 14.73 2.03 -34.41
C ASN A 10 13.23 2.25 -34.18
N ARG A 11 12.43 2.45 -35.25
CA ARG A 11 10.97 2.57 -35.14
C ARG A 11 10.32 1.22 -34.86
N GLN A 12 10.73 0.17 -35.56
CA GLN A 12 10.19 -1.17 -35.36
C GLN A 12 10.52 -1.73 -33.97
N GLU A 13 11.75 -1.53 -33.47
CA GLU A 13 12.14 -1.93 -32.11
C GLU A 13 11.36 -1.18 -31.03
N ARG A 14 11.14 0.13 -31.19
CA ARG A 14 10.33 0.93 -30.25
C ARG A 14 8.87 0.47 -30.23
N PHE A 15 8.28 0.16 -31.39
CA PHE A 15 6.92 -0.37 -31.48
C PHE A 15 6.81 -1.77 -30.87
N ALA A 16 7.79 -2.64 -31.12
CA ALA A 16 7.85 -3.98 -30.53
C ALA A 16 7.98 -3.93 -28.99
N ARG A 17 8.82 -3.03 -28.45
CA ARG A 17 8.94 -2.78 -27.00
C ARG A 17 7.62 -2.30 -26.40
N LYS A 18 7.00 -1.28 -26.99
CA LYS A 18 5.70 -0.77 -26.53
C LYS A 18 4.62 -1.86 -26.55
N LYS A 19 4.52 -2.64 -27.62
CA LYS A 19 3.54 -3.73 -27.75
C LYS A 19 3.76 -4.84 -26.71
N LYS A 20 5.02 -5.16 -26.39
CA LYS A 20 5.39 -6.11 -25.33
C LYS A 20 5.08 -5.58 -23.93
N GLU A 21 5.34 -4.29 -23.68
CA GLU A 21 4.96 -3.60 -22.44
C GLU A 21 3.43 -3.57 -22.26
N THR A 22 2.66 -3.25 -23.30
CA THR A 22 1.19 -3.24 -23.23
C THR A 22 0.63 -4.63 -22.97
N ARG A 23 1.13 -5.67 -23.66
CA ARG A 23 0.68 -7.06 -23.44
C ARG A 23 1.05 -7.55 -22.03
N PHE A 24 2.25 -7.20 -21.54
CA PHE A 24 2.66 -7.50 -20.17
C PHE A 24 1.78 -6.78 -19.15
N TYR A 25 1.43 -5.52 -19.40
CA TYR A 25 0.53 -4.74 -18.56
C TYR A 25 -0.88 -5.36 -18.49
N VAL A 26 -1.48 -5.71 -19.63
CA VAL A 26 -2.80 -6.36 -19.70
C VAL A 26 -2.78 -7.71 -18.96
N PHE A 27 -1.75 -8.53 -19.17
CA PHE A 27 -1.63 -9.82 -18.49
C PHE A 27 -1.42 -9.68 -16.98
N ARG A 28 -0.64 -8.67 -16.55
CA ARG A 28 -0.46 -8.35 -15.12
C ARG A 28 -1.77 -7.87 -14.51
N VAL A 29 -2.50 -6.96 -15.14
CA VAL A 29 -3.81 -6.48 -14.68
C VAL A 29 -4.83 -7.62 -14.56
N MET A 30 -4.79 -8.61 -15.46
CA MET A 30 -5.72 -9.75 -15.42
C MET A 30 -5.36 -10.83 -14.39
N THR A 31 -4.07 -10.99 -14.04
CA THR A 31 -3.60 -11.98 -13.06
C THR A 31 -3.48 -11.44 -11.63
N THR A 32 -3.32 -10.12 -11.48
CA THR A 32 -3.27 -9.44 -10.16
C THR A 32 -4.50 -9.74 -9.28
N PRO A 33 -5.76 -9.77 -9.78
CA PRO A 33 -6.95 -10.02 -8.97
C PRO A 33 -6.92 -11.37 -8.22
N ILE A 34 -6.36 -12.41 -8.86
CA ILE A 34 -6.30 -13.78 -8.31
C ILE A 34 -5.49 -13.82 -7.01
N TYR A 35 -4.40 -13.05 -6.94
CA TYR A 35 -3.54 -12.95 -5.74
C TYR A 35 -3.93 -11.78 -4.82
N LEU A 36 -4.66 -10.80 -5.36
CA LEU A 36 -5.14 -9.65 -4.59
C LEU A 36 -6.26 -10.06 -3.61
N ILE A 37 -7.22 -10.88 -4.04
CA ILE A 37 -8.32 -11.33 -3.18
C ILE A 37 -7.80 -12.03 -1.90
N PRO A 38 -6.96 -13.08 -1.98
CA PRO A 38 -6.47 -13.74 -0.77
C PRO A 38 -5.58 -12.83 0.09
N SER A 39 -4.80 -11.92 -0.50
CA SER A 39 -3.99 -10.97 0.29
C SER A 39 -4.85 -9.97 1.06
N VAL A 40 -5.94 -9.48 0.45
CA VAL A 40 -6.92 -8.63 1.13
C VAL A 40 -7.63 -9.38 2.27
N ILE A 41 -7.98 -10.66 2.07
CA ILE A 41 -8.56 -11.49 3.14
C ILE A 41 -7.58 -11.64 4.31
N VAL A 42 -6.31 -11.92 4.04
CA VAL A 42 -5.25 -12.01 5.06
C VAL A 42 -5.07 -10.69 5.81
N TYR A 43 -5.16 -9.56 5.10
CA TYR A 43 -5.11 -8.25 5.72
C TYR A 43 -6.28 -8.02 6.67
N PHE A 44 -7.51 -8.34 6.26
CA PHE A 44 -8.67 -8.19 7.13
C PHE A 44 -8.68 -9.16 8.31
N SER A 45 -8.17 -10.38 8.13
CA SER A 45 -8.06 -11.32 9.25
C SER A 45 -7.12 -10.82 10.34
N SER A 46 -6.14 -9.96 10.03
CA SER A 46 -5.28 -9.34 11.05
C SER A 46 -6.03 -8.42 12.02
N PHE A 47 -7.14 -7.80 11.58
CA PHE A 47 -7.99 -6.95 12.43
C PHE A 47 -8.90 -7.74 13.37
N LEU A 48 -9.14 -9.03 13.10
CA LEU A 48 -9.96 -9.86 13.98
C LEU A 48 -9.36 -9.97 15.39
N LEU A 49 -8.03 -9.91 15.51
CA LEU A 49 -7.36 -9.88 16.81
C LEU A 49 -7.69 -8.60 17.60
N TRP A 50 -7.75 -7.45 16.91
CA TRP A 50 -8.10 -6.19 17.56
C TRP A 50 -9.57 -6.15 17.98
N ILE A 51 -10.46 -6.71 17.14
CA ILE A 51 -11.88 -6.88 17.49
C ILE A 51 -12.00 -7.73 18.74
N TYR A 52 -11.27 -8.85 18.81
CA TYR A 52 -11.30 -9.75 19.96
C TYR A 52 -10.80 -9.07 21.24
N ASP A 53 -9.64 -8.42 21.18
CA ASP A 53 -9.00 -7.80 22.35
C ASP A 53 -9.75 -6.56 22.87
N LEU A 54 -10.44 -5.83 22.01
CA LEU A 54 -11.20 -4.63 22.39
C LEU A 54 -12.68 -4.91 22.68
N ARG A 55 -13.17 -6.13 22.48
CA ARG A 55 -14.58 -6.47 22.66
C ARG A 55 -15.00 -6.27 24.13
N GLY A 56 -16.00 -5.42 24.35
CA GLY A 56 -16.48 -5.10 25.70
C GLY A 56 -15.68 -4.00 26.40
N SER A 57 -14.62 -3.47 25.78
CA SER A 57 -13.93 -2.28 26.26
C SER A 57 -14.68 -1.00 25.87
N SER A 58 -14.47 0.08 26.63
CA SER A 58 -14.93 1.42 26.26
C SER A 58 -14.37 1.88 24.92
N TYR A 59 -13.24 1.35 24.46
CA TYR A 59 -12.54 1.75 23.23
C TYR A 59 -13.02 1.03 21.97
N TYR A 60 -13.96 0.08 22.07
CA TYR A 60 -14.47 -0.68 20.92
C TYR A 60 -15.03 0.21 19.80
N HIS A 61 -15.64 1.34 20.16
CA HIS A 61 -16.19 2.31 19.19
C HIS A 61 -15.12 2.98 18.34
N LEU A 62 -13.87 3.07 18.81
CA LEU A 62 -12.75 3.63 18.04
C LEU A 62 -12.27 2.68 16.93
N LEU A 63 -12.61 1.40 17.02
CA LEU A 63 -12.16 0.40 16.06
C LEU A 63 -12.82 0.57 14.69
N GLN A 64 -14.09 0.94 14.65
CA GLN A 64 -14.82 1.13 13.39
C GLN A 64 -14.18 2.19 12.47
N PRO A 65 -13.93 3.44 12.91
CA PRO A 65 -13.29 4.45 12.07
C PRO A 65 -11.86 4.06 11.68
N ILE A 66 -11.13 3.33 12.53
CA ILE A 66 -9.81 2.79 12.19
C ILE A 66 -9.90 1.78 11.05
N VAL A 67 -10.86 0.86 11.09
CA VAL A 67 -11.07 -0.14 10.03
C VAL A 67 -11.48 0.54 8.72
N GLU A 68 -12.46 1.45 8.75
CA GLU A 68 -12.91 2.20 7.57
C GLU A 68 -11.77 3.00 6.90
N LEU A 69 -10.92 3.62 7.72
CA LEU A 69 -9.76 4.36 7.27
C LEU A 69 -8.71 3.43 6.64
N ASN A 70 -8.43 2.28 7.25
CA ASN A 70 -7.53 1.27 6.69
C ASN A 70 -8.02 0.71 5.34
N ILE A 71 -9.33 0.48 5.19
CA ILE A 71 -9.94 0.07 3.92
C ILE A 71 -9.69 1.12 2.84
N SER A 72 -9.91 2.39 3.18
CA SER A 72 -9.75 3.52 2.26
C SER A 72 -8.29 3.67 1.82
N ILE A 73 -7.34 3.52 2.75
CA ILE A 73 -5.90 3.54 2.49
C ILE A 73 -5.48 2.39 1.58
N LEU A 74 -5.94 1.18 1.87
CA LEU A 74 -5.64 -0.01 1.08
C LEU A 74 -6.17 0.15 -0.36
N GLY A 75 -7.40 0.65 -0.51
CA GLY A 75 -7.99 0.96 -1.81
C GLY A 75 -7.17 1.98 -2.60
N LEU A 76 -6.80 3.09 -1.96
CA LEU A 76 -5.98 4.13 -2.57
C LEU A 76 -4.60 3.58 -2.99
N PHE A 77 -3.96 2.78 -2.14
CA PHE A 77 -2.69 2.11 -2.44
C PHE A 77 -2.81 1.21 -3.67
N ILE A 78 -3.86 0.37 -3.76
CA ILE A 78 -4.09 -0.52 -4.89
C ILE A 78 -4.28 0.29 -6.18
N ILE A 79 -5.09 1.35 -6.16
CA ILE A 79 -5.35 2.20 -7.33
C ILE A 79 -4.05 2.86 -7.81
N VAL A 80 -3.33 3.53 -6.90
CA VAL A 80 -2.10 4.25 -7.23
C VAL A 80 -1.01 3.29 -7.71
N SER A 81 -0.84 2.15 -7.05
CA SER A 81 0.18 1.16 -7.40
C SER A 81 -0.14 0.41 -8.69
N SER A 82 -1.43 0.20 -8.99
CA SER A 82 -1.86 -0.45 -10.23
C SER A 82 -1.65 0.44 -11.45
N ALA A 83 -1.72 1.77 -11.29
CA ALA A 83 -1.38 2.70 -12.37
C ALA A 83 0.08 2.55 -12.82
N ASN A 84 0.98 2.08 -11.94
CA ASN A 84 2.40 1.80 -12.23
C ASN A 84 3.12 2.98 -12.92
N ILE A 85 2.69 4.21 -12.62
CA ILE A 85 3.31 5.45 -13.11
C ILE A 85 4.13 6.03 -11.95
N PRO A 86 5.47 6.01 -12.02
CA PRO A 86 6.34 6.50 -10.94
C PRO A 86 6.04 7.95 -10.54
N PHE A 87 5.64 8.77 -11.52
CA PHE A 87 5.22 10.14 -11.28
C PHE A 87 3.98 10.23 -10.38
N VAL A 88 2.97 9.36 -10.57
CA VAL A 88 1.76 9.36 -9.76
C VAL A 88 2.09 8.97 -8.33
N THR A 89 2.89 7.92 -8.11
CA THR A 89 3.32 7.52 -6.77
C THR A 89 4.11 8.62 -6.07
N SER A 90 5.05 9.26 -6.76
CA SER A 90 5.84 10.37 -6.22
C SER A 90 4.99 11.60 -5.93
N PHE A 91 4.03 11.92 -6.81
CA PHE A 91 3.09 13.01 -6.65
C PHE A 91 2.18 12.78 -5.44
N THR A 92 1.58 11.59 -5.32
CA THR A 92 0.77 11.20 -4.17
C THR A 92 1.56 11.33 -2.88
N ARG A 93 2.79 10.78 -2.79
CA ARG A 93 3.65 10.94 -1.61
C ARG A 93 3.91 12.40 -1.25
N SER A 94 4.20 13.23 -2.26
CA SER A 94 4.48 14.66 -2.04
C SER A 94 3.24 15.39 -1.54
N LEU A 95 2.07 15.10 -2.12
CA LEU A 95 0.79 15.67 -1.71
C LEU A 95 0.44 15.29 -0.26
N LEU A 96 0.63 14.01 0.11
CA LEU A 96 0.40 13.53 1.48
C LEU A 96 1.32 14.24 2.48
N LYS A 97 2.62 14.41 2.13
CA LYS A 97 3.58 15.14 2.98
C LYS A 97 3.17 16.60 3.18
N ILE A 98 2.77 17.27 2.10
CA ILE A 98 2.29 18.67 2.17
C ILE A 98 1.03 18.76 3.04
N LEU A 99 0.06 17.86 2.86
CA LEU A 99 -1.15 17.80 3.69
C LEU A 99 -0.80 17.65 5.19
N LEU A 100 0.16 16.80 5.53
CA LEU A 100 0.54 16.54 6.92
C LEU A 100 1.36 17.67 7.56
N THR A 101 2.23 18.36 6.81
CA THR A 101 3.17 19.36 7.37
C THR A 101 2.54 20.57 8.04
N GLY A 102 1.25 20.84 7.79
CA GLY A 102 0.56 21.95 8.45
C GLY A 102 -0.89 22.13 8.02
N TRP A 103 -1.25 21.69 6.81
CA TRP A 103 -2.61 21.86 6.31
C TRP A 103 -3.65 21.08 7.11
N VAL A 104 -3.36 19.83 7.50
CA VAL A 104 -4.25 19.04 8.37
C VAL A 104 -4.43 19.71 9.73
N VAL A 105 -3.33 20.19 10.33
CA VAL A 105 -3.38 20.89 11.63
C VAL A 105 -4.20 22.17 11.52
N ILE A 106 -3.98 22.97 10.48
CA ILE A 106 -4.72 24.21 10.21
C ILE A 106 -6.20 23.91 9.95
N LEU A 107 -6.53 22.97 9.06
CA LEU A 107 -7.91 22.60 8.74
C LEU A 107 -8.68 22.12 9.96
N ILE A 108 -8.04 21.31 10.81
CA ILE A 108 -8.66 20.81 12.03
C ILE A 108 -8.79 21.92 13.08
N GLN A 109 -7.77 22.76 13.24
CA GLN A 109 -7.78 23.85 14.23
C GLN A 109 -8.79 24.95 13.91
N PHE A 110 -9.10 25.19 12.63
CA PHE A 110 -10.18 26.10 12.19
C PHE A 110 -11.54 25.40 12.02
N SER A 111 -11.64 24.10 12.29
CA SER A 111 -12.91 23.38 12.27
C SER A 111 -13.75 23.73 13.51
N LYS A 112 -15.08 23.75 13.36
CA LYS A 112 -16.02 23.94 14.49
C LYS A 112 -16.20 22.68 15.36
N LEU A 113 -15.26 21.72 15.28
CA LEU A 113 -15.32 20.48 16.05
C LEU A 113 -14.90 20.74 17.50
N ASP A 114 -15.42 19.92 18.41
CA ASP A 114 -14.96 19.90 19.78
C ASP A 114 -13.48 19.50 19.86
N GLN A 115 -12.78 19.99 20.89
CA GLN A 115 -11.33 19.80 21.04
C GLN A 115 -10.90 18.33 21.09
N LEU A 116 -11.78 17.46 21.61
CA LEU A 116 -11.56 16.02 21.68
C LEU A 116 -11.65 15.39 20.28
N ASP A 117 -12.66 15.75 19.50
CA ASP A 117 -12.82 15.30 18.11
C ASP A 117 -11.66 15.78 17.23
N GLN A 118 -11.22 17.04 17.40
CA GLN A 118 -10.05 17.57 16.73
C GLN A 118 -8.80 16.72 17.00
N SER A 119 -8.57 16.36 18.27
CA SER A 119 -7.43 15.54 18.68
C SER A 119 -7.49 14.14 18.06
N VAL A 120 -8.66 13.50 18.06
CA VAL A 120 -8.89 12.20 17.42
C VAL A 120 -8.62 12.28 15.91
N TRP A 121 -9.11 13.31 15.23
CA TRP A 121 -8.90 13.51 13.81
C TRP A 121 -7.43 13.73 13.45
N ILE A 122 -6.67 14.45 14.26
CA ILE A 122 -5.22 14.63 14.06
C ILE A 122 -4.51 13.28 14.14
N VAL A 123 -4.82 12.48 15.17
CA VAL A 123 -4.21 11.16 15.38
C VAL A 123 -4.59 10.20 14.24
N LEU A 124 -5.87 10.12 13.89
CA LEU A 124 -6.35 9.26 12.80
C LEU A 124 -5.76 9.66 11.45
N SER A 125 -5.65 10.95 11.18
CA SER A 125 -5.01 11.46 9.97
C SER A 125 -3.54 11.04 9.94
N GLY A 126 -2.78 11.32 11.00
CA GLY A 126 -1.37 10.92 11.11
C GLY A 126 -1.16 9.42 10.91
N PHE A 127 -2.00 8.61 11.55
CA PHE A 127 -2.03 7.16 11.37
C PHE A 127 -2.26 6.79 9.89
N ALA A 128 -3.23 7.42 9.23
CA ALA A 128 -3.56 7.16 7.84
C ALA A 128 -2.37 7.36 6.89
N PHE A 129 -1.70 8.51 7.06
CA PHE A 129 -0.57 8.90 6.23
C PHE A 129 0.61 7.98 6.41
N ILE A 130 0.97 7.66 7.65
CA ILE A 130 2.08 6.74 7.96
C ILE A 130 1.79 5.36 7.35
N TYR A 131 0.57 4.86 7.49
CA TYR A 131 0.19 3.57 6.93
C TYR A 131 0.34 3.51 5.40
N LEU A 132 -0.12 4.56 4.72
CA LEU A 132 -0.03 4.66 3.27
C LEU A 132 1.43 4.80 2.81
N GLU A 133 2.26 5.52 3.56
CA GLU A 133 3.69 5.65 3.28
C GLU A 133 4.41 4.29 3.42
N VAL A 134 4.13 3.54 4.49
CA VAL A 134 4.66 2.18 4.69
C VAL A 134 4.28 1.25 3.54
N LEU A 135 3.01 1.27 3.09
CA LEU A 135 2.55 0.50 1.93
C LEU A 135 3.35 0.85 0.66
N PHE A 136 3.53 2.13 0.38
CA PHE A 136 4.31 2.53 -0.80
C PHE A 136 5.80 2.16 -0.67
N ASP A 137 6.40 2.32 0.50
CA ASP A 137 7.84 2.04 0.71
C ASP A 137 8.16 0.55 0.58
N ILE A 138 7.31 -0.32 1.15
CA ILE A 138 7.44 -1.77 0.96
C ILE A 138 7.30 -2.12 -0.53
N ASN A 139 6.28 -1.58 -1.21
CA ASN A 139 6.05 -1.86 -2.62
C ASN A 139 7.22 -1.39 -3.51
N ASP A 140 7.77 -0.20 -3.25
CA ASP A 140 8.95 0.31 -3.94
C ASP A 140 10.18 -0.59 -3.74
N CYS A 141 10.38 -1.08 -2.51
CA CYS A 141 11.45 -2.02 -2.21
C CYS A 141 11.31 -3.29 -3.05
N LEU A 142 10.11 -3.88 -3.11
CA LEU A 142 9.82 -5.07 -3.91
C LEU A 142 10.00 -4.83 -5.41
N GLN A 143 9.64 -3.64 -5.91
CA GLN A 143 9.84 -3.28 -7.32
C GLN A 143 11.33 -3.10 -7.69
N LYS A 144 12.18 -2.71 -6.73
CA LYS A 144 13.62 -2.49 -6.91
C LYS A 144 14.47 -3.75 -6.73
N VAL A 145 13.88 -4.89 -6.32
CA VAL A 145 14.61 -6.16 -6.15
C VAL A 145 15.36 -6.52 -7.44
N LYS A 146 16.69 -6.70 -7.35
CA LYS A 146 17.52 -7.15 -8.47
C LYS A 146 17.13 -8.57 -8.88
N GLU A 147 17.55 -9.01 -10.06
CA GLU A 147 17.32 -10.39 -10.50
C GLU A 147 17.98 -11.37 -9.52
N PHE A 148 17.18 -11.87 -8.59
CA PHE A 148 17.54 -12.90 -7.65
C PHE A 148 16.79 -14.17 -8.03
N GLN A 149 17.48 -15.31 -8.01
CA GLN A 149 16.87 -16.63 -8.09
C GLN A 149 17.16 -17.37 -6.79
N PHE A 150 16.11 -17.70 -6.03
CA PHE A 150 16.25 -18.61 -4.90
C PHE A 150 16.59 -20.00 -5.45
N LYS A 151 17.81 -20.51 -5.17
CA LYS A 151 18.29 -21.82 -5.67
C LYS A 151 17.33 -22.98 -5.35
N LYS A 152 16.57 -22.90 -4.26
CA LYS A 152 15.62 -23.95 -3.82
C LYS A 152 14.20 -23.78 -4.35
N VAL A 153 13.80 -22.59 -4.81
CA VAL A 153 12.43 -22.32 -5.26
C VAL A 153 12.50 -21.54 -6.58
N ARG A 154 12.53 -22.25 -7.71
CA ARG A 154 12.67 -21.66 -9.07
C ARG A 154 11.59 -20.62 -9.40
N PHE A 155 10.41 -20.74 -8.81
CA PHE A 155 9.28 -19.82 -8.98
C PHE A 155 9.51 -18.47 -8.27
N PHE A 156 10.23 -18.46 -7.14
CA PHE A 156 10.47 -17.25 -6.35
C PHE A 156 11.69 -16.50 -6.90
N ASN A 157 11.46 -15.80 -8.00
CA ASN A 157 12.46 -14.98 -8.68
C ASN A 157 12.10 -13.49 -8.63
N GLY A 158 13.06 -12.61 -8.93
CA GLY A 158 12.84 -11.16 -8.92
C GLY A 158 11.69 -10.70 -9.84
N SER A 159 11.41 -11.43 -10.93
CA SER A 159 10.28 -11.13 -11.83
C SER A 159 8.94 -11.46 -11.17
N PHE A 160 8.84 -12.56 -10.42
CA PHE A 160 7.68 -12.91 -9.61
C PHE A 160 7.40 -11.83 -8.56
N ILE A 161 8.43 -11.41 -7.81
CA ILE A 161 8.30 -10.38 -6.76
C ILE A 161 7.81 -9.06 -7.35
N LYS A 162 8.37 -8.64 -8.50
CA LYS A 162 7.93 -7.41 -9.18
C LYS A 162 6.50 -7.52 -9.70
N SER A 163 6.15 -8.64 -10.34
CA SER A 163 4.81 -8.84 -10.88
C SER A 163 3.73 -8.90 -9.80
N HIS A 164 4.07 -9.38 -8.60
CA HIS A 164 3.17 -9.55 -7.46
C HIS A 164 3.47 -8.58 -6.31
N SER A 165 4.10 -7.44 -6.58
CA SER A 165 4.54 -6.51 -5.52
C SER A 165 3.39 -5.99 -4.67
N ILE A 166 2.23 -5.68 -5.27
CA ILE A 166 1.03 -5.22 -4.57
C ILE A 166 0.53 -6.26 -3.56
N PRO A 167 0.14 -7.49 -3.96
CA PRO A 167 -0.36 -8.47 -3.00
C PRO A 167 0.69 -8.87 -1.95
N ILE A 168 1.98 -8.93 -2.32
CA ILE A 168 3.05 -9.20 -1.34
C ILE A 168 3.15 -8.06 -0.32
N THR A 169 3.01 -6.80 -0.73
CA THR A 169 3.01 -5.64 0.17
C THR A 169 1.83 -5.72 1.15
N ILE A 170 0.63 -6.04 0.68
CA ILE A 170 -0.56 -6.18 1.53
C ILE A 170 -0.34 -7.25 2.58
N VAL A 171 0.20 -8.42 2.19
CA VAL A 171 0.53 -9.51 3.13
C VAL A 171 1.61 -9.08 4.12
N ALA A 172 2.65 -8.37 3.66
CA ALA A 172 3.71 -7.88 4.54
C ALA A 172 3.16 -6.92 5.62
N VAL A 173 2.27 -6.01 5.24
CA VAL A 173 1.60 -5.12 6.20
C VAL A 173 0.66 -5.90 7.13
N ALA A 174 -0.05 -6.91 6.64
CA ALA A 174 -0.85 -7.79 7.49
C ALA A 174 0.01 -8.48 8.57
N VAL A 175 1.22 -8.92 8.23
CA VAL A 175 2.17 -9.51 9.20
C VAL A 175 2.65 -8.46 10.20
N ILE A 176 2.97 -7.24 9.76
CA ILE A 176 3.30 -6.12 10.66
C ILE A 176 2.14 -5.85 11.63
N ASN A 177 0.90 -5.87 11.14
CA ASN A 177 -0.29 -5.68 11.96
C ASN A 177 -0.43 -6.77 13.01
N LEU A 178 -0.25 -8.04 12.64
CA LEU A 178 -0.25 -9.14 13.60
C LEU A 178 0.79 -8.95 14.69
N ILE A 179 2.00 -8.50 14.35
CA ILE A 179 3.06 -8.21 15.32
C ILE A 179 2.63 -7.06 16.25
N LEU A 180 2.08 -5.98 15.70
CA LEU A 180 1.57 -4.85 16.47
C LEU A 180 0.40 -5.24 17.38
N SER A 181 -0.48 -6.14 16.93
CA SER A 181 -1.59 -6.67 17.75
C SER A 181 -1.08 -7.27 19.05
N TYR A 182 0.03 -8.02 19.01
CA TYR A 182 0.61 -8.60 20.22
C TYR A 182 1.06 -7.52 21.21
N PHE A 183 1.72 -6.46 20.73
CA PHE A 183 2.13 -5.33 21.58
C PHE A 183 0.93 -4.57 22.16
N ILE A 184 -0.12 -4.34 21.37
CA ILE A 184 -1.34 -3.66 21.84
C ILE A 184 -2.06 -4.50 22.88
N SER A 185 -2.20 -5.81 22.66
CA SER A 185 -2.84 -6.74 23.60
C SER A 185 -2.13 -6.73 24.96
N ASP A 186 -0.80 -6.76 24.94
CA ASP A 186 0.02 -6.72 26.15
C ASP A 186 -0.10 -5.37 26.88
N LEU A 187 -0.09 -4.28 26.14
CA LEU A 187 -0.27 -2.93 26.69
C LEU A 187 -1.67 -2.74 27.30
N LEU A 188 -2.73 -3.22 26.64
CA LEU A 188 -4.09 -3.18 27.17
C LEU A 188 -4.23 -3.98 28.46
N LYS A 189 -3.62 -5.17 28.54
CA LYS A 189 -3.58 -5.98 29.78
C LYS A 189 -2.83 -5.30 30.92
N SER A 190 -1.86 -4.44 30.62
CA SER A 190 -1.10 -3.72 31.64
C SER A 190 -1.82 -2.49 32.21
N ILE A 191 -2.82 -1.96 31.48
CA ILE A 191 -3.58 -0.75 31.84
C ILE A 191 -4.95 -1.10 32.43
N ALA A 192 -5.51 -2.26 32.08
CA ALA A 192 -6.75 -2.82 32.64
C ALA A 192 -6.52 -3.46 34.02
#